data_AF-A0A8C5NWZ5-F1
#
_entry.id   AF-A0A8C5NWZ5-F1
#
_cell.length_a   1.000
_cell.length_b   1.000
_cell.length_c   1.000
_cell.angle_alpha   90.00
_cell.angle_beta   90.00
_cell.angle_gamma   90.00
#
_symmetry.space_group_name_H-M   'P 1'
#
loop_
_entity.id
_entity.type
_entity.pdbx_description
1 polymer ?
#
loop_
_entity_poly.entity_id
_entity_poly.type
_entity_poly.pdbx_seq_one_letter_code
_entity_poly.pdbx_strand_id
1 'polypeptide(L)'
;MALGWFYLSCLVLGSLGSMCILFTTYWMQYWRGGFAWDGSVHMFNWHPVLMVSAMVVIYGAASLVYRLPASWVGPKLPWKLLHAALHLMAFIFTVVGLVAVFQFHSHSKIAHLYSLHSWLGITTVILFSCQWFLGFAVFLLPWASLWLRSLLKPMHVFFGASILSLSIASVISGINEKLFFVLKNATKPYSSLPSEAVFANSTGLLVVTFGLLVLYVLLASSWRRPEPGTLIDREVWLSPIPEGSGPGIGKDQQEGLGVYCRQLHVAGMNIQPRHSLGEEGIYFSLQIQRKFQNGKRS
;
A
#
# COMPACT_ATOMS: atom_id res chain seq x y z
N MET A 1 14.54 -9.87 17.23
CA MET A 1 13.12 -10.29 17.29
C MET A 1 12.24 -9.58 16.25
N ALA A 2 12.21 -8.24 16.17
CA ALA A 2 11.34 -7.50 15.24
C ALA A 2 11.52 -7.85 13.74
N LEU A 3 12.75 -8.12 13.31
CA LEU A 3 13.04 -8.49 11.92
C LEU A 3 12.47 -9.88 11.53
N GLY A 4 12.43 -10.83 12.46
CA GLY A 4 11.84 -12.16 12.21
C GLY A 4 10.33 -12.10 12.00
N TRP A 5 9.62 -11.31 12.80
CA TRP A 5 8.17 -11.07 12.65
C TRP A 5 7.83 -10.39 11.31
N PHE A 6 8.70 -9.51 10.82
CA PHE A 6 8.56 -8.89 9.51
C PHE A 6 8.62 -9.93 8.38
N TYR A 7 9.67 -10.76 8.34
CA TYR A 7 9.80 -11.78 7.30
C TYR A 7 8.68 -12.83 7.36
N LEU A 8 8.25 -13.22 8.57
CA LEU A 8 7.08 -14.08 8.73
C LEU A 8 5.82 -13.43 8.14
N SER A 9 5.61 -12.13 8.37
CA SER A 9 4.47 -11.40 7.79
C SER A 9 4.56 -11.30 6.27
N CYS A 10 5.76 -11.13 5.70
CA CYS A 10 5.97 -11.19 4.25
C CYS A 10 5.68 -12.59 3.69
N LEU A 11 6.09 -13.65 4.37
CA LEU A 11 5.80 -15.03 3.96
C LEU A 11 4.29 -15.31 3.99
N VAL A 12 3.59 -14.87 5.04
CA VAL A 12 2.13 -14.99 5.14
C VAL A 12 1.42 -14.20 4.05
N LEU A 13 1.82 -12.96 3.78
CA LEU A 13 1.25 -12.18 2.67
C LEU A 13 1.53 -12.84 1.31
N GLY A 14 2.76 -13.33 1.10
CA GLY A 14 3.15 -14.03 -0.12
C GLY A 14 2.35 -15.32 -0.33
N SER A 15 2.13 -16.11 0.72
CA SER A 15 1.33 -17.33 0.63
C SER A 15 -0.14 -17.03 0.36
N LEU A 16 -0.74 -16.06 1.06
CA LEU A 16 -2.12 -15.63 0.82
C LEU A 16 -2.33 -15.09 -0.60
N GLY A 17 -1.39 -14.25 -1.09
CA GLY A 17 -1.43 -13.75 -2.46
C GLY A 17 -1.33 -14.88 -3.49
N SER A 18 -0.44 -15.85 -3.26
CA SER A 18 -0.32 -17.03 -4.12
C SER A 18 -1.61 -17.86 -4.12
N MET A 19 -2.24 -18.04 -2.95
CA MET A 19 -3.53 -18.73 -2.84
C MET A 19 -4.64 -18.00 -3.59
N CYS A 20 -4.68 -16.67 -3.60
CA CYS A 20 -5.66 -15.90 -4.41
C CYS A 20 -5.57 -16.28 -5.89
N ILE A 21 -4.36 -16.32 -6.44
CA ILE A 21 -4.11 -16.65 -7.85
C ILE A 21 -4.47 -18.12 -8.13
N LEU A 22 -3.97 -19.03 -7.30
CA LEU A 22 -4.19 -20.47 -7.46
C LEU A 22 -5.68 -20.82 -7.37
N PHE A 23 -6.41 -20.25 -6.42
CA PHE A 23 -7.84 -20.53 -6.26
C PHE A 23 -8.65 -19.97 -7.42
N THR A 24 -8.36 -18.74 -7.87
CA THR A 24 -9.05 -18.17 -9.04
C THR A 24 -8.77 -18.97 -10.31
N THR A 25 -7.52 -19.40 -10.49
CA THR A 25 -7.12 -20.25 -11.62
C THR A 25 -7.80 -21.61 -11.56
N TYR A 26 -7.78 -22.26 -10.40
CA TYR A 26 -8.46 -23.53 -10.17
C TYR A 26 -9.96 -23.43 -10.39
N TRP A 27 -10.60 -22.33 -9.95
CA TRP A 27 -12.02 -22.10 -10.17
C TRP A 27 -12.35 -22.09 -11.67
N MET A 28 -11.60 -21.30 -12.45
CA MET A 28 -11.78 -21.21 -13.90
C MET A 28 -11.45 -22.54 -14.61
N GLN A 29 -10.40 -23.24 -14.18
CA GLN A 29 -10.01 -24.51 -14.77
C GLN A 29 -11.06 -25.61 -14.52
N TYR A 30 -11.41 -25.83 -13.25
CA TYR A 30 -12.23 -26.97 -12.84
C TYR A 30 -13.70 -26.77 -13.18
N TRP A 31 -14.28 -25.62 -12.87
CA TRP A 31 -15.72 -25.39 -13.11
C TRP A 31 -16.00 -24.78 -14.48
N ARG A 32 -15.12 -23.94 -15.04
CA ARG A 32 -15.39 -23.16 -16.27
C ARG A 32 -14.71 -23.71 -17.52
N GLY A 33 -14.14 -24.91 -17.43
CA GLY A 33 -13.61 -25.66 -18.57
C GLY A 33 -12.28 -25.14 -19.11
N GLY A 34 -11.52 -24.36 -18.33
CA GLY A 34 -10.18 -23.93 -18.70
C GLY A 34 -10.11 -22.68 -19.57
N PHE A 35 -9.03 -22.54 -20.32
CA PHE A 35 -8.60 -21.29 -20.94
C PHE A 35 -8.36 -21.45 -22.44
N ALA A 36 -8.73 -20.43 -23.22
CA ALA A 36 -8.40 -20.31 -24.65
C ALA A 36 -8.23 -18.83 -25.01
N TRP A 37 -7.73 -18.53 -26.22
CA TRP A 37 -7.61 -17.15 -26.72
C TRP A 37 -8.25 -17.03 -28.11
N ASP A 38 -9.57 -17.27 -28.16
CA ASP A 38 -10.34 -17.51 -29.39
C ASP A 38 -11.69 -16.77 -29.45
N GLY A 39 -11.95 -15.87 -28.50
CA GLY A 39 -13.23 -15.16 -28.37
C GLY A 39 -14.35 -15.96 -27.69
N SER A 40 -14.13 -17.23 -27.32
CA SER A 40 -15.11 -18.07 -26.63
C SER A 40 -15.23 -17.72 -25.13
N VAL A 41 -16.11 -18.42 -24.42
CA VAL A 41 -16.22 -18.30 -22.95
C VAL A 41 -14.91 -18.67 -22.22
N HIS A 42 -14.06 -19.52 -22.81
CA HIS A 42 -12.75 -19.85 -22.25
C HIS A 42 -11.77 -18.67 -22.33
N MET A 43 -11.99 -17.76 -23.29
CA MET A 43 -11.26 -16.49 -23.33
C MET A 43 -11.63 -15.59 -22.16
N PHE A 44 -12.92 -15.51 -21.82
CA PHE A 44 -13.37 -14.74 -20.65
C PHE A 44 -12.68 -15.21 -19.36
N ASN A 45 -12.39 -16.50 -19.21
CA ASN A 45 -11.80 -17.06 -18.00
C ASN A 45 -10.40 -16.46 -17.68
N TRP A 46 -9.69 -15.88 -18.66
CA TRP A 46 -8.47 -15.10 -18.40
C TRP A 46 -8.74 -13.84 -17.60
N HIS A 47 -9.89 -13.20 -17.77
CA HIS A 47 -10.24 -11.95 -17.10
C HIS A 47 -10.12 -12.04 -15.57
N PRO A 48 -10.85 -12.91 -14.85
CA PRO A 48 -10.75 -12.99 -13.39
C PRO A 48 -9.35 -13.36 -12.90
N VAL A 49 -8.66 -14.29 -13.59
CA VAL A 49 -7.29 -14.71 -13.20
C VAL A 49 -6.30 -13.55 -13.33
N LEU A 50 -6.34 -12.83 -14.46
CA LEU A 50 -5.46 -11.69 -14.69
C LEU A 50 -5.80 -10.51 -13.78
N MET A 51 -7.09 -10.24 -13.51
CA MET A 51 -7.48 -9.17 -12.58
C MET A 51 -6.99 -9.45 -11.16
N VAL A 52 -7.19 -10.66 -10.63
CA VAL A 52 -6.71 -11.03 -9.29
C VAL A 52 -5.18 -11.00 -9.23
N SER A 53 -4.51 -11.57 -10.23
CA SER A 53 -3.04 -11.58 -10.28
C SER A 53 -2.47 -10.16 -10.33
N ALA A 54 -2.99 -9.32 -11.22
CA ALA A 54 -2.47 -8.00 -11.48
C ALA A 54 -2.89 -6.96 -10.43
N MET A 55 -4.19 -6.75 -10.29
CA MET A 55 -4.76 -5.61 -9.57
C MET A 55 -4.91 -5.85 -8.07
N VAL A 56 -4.75 -7.10 -7.62
CA VAL A 56 -4.74 -7.45 -6.19
C VAL A 56 -3.33 -7.84 -5.77
N VAL A 57 -2.78 -8.91 -6.33
CA VAL A 57 -1.54 -9.51 -5.81
C VAL A 57 -0.29 -8.72 -6.21
N ILE A 58 -0.05 -8.51 -7.51
CA ILE A 58 1.13 -7.78 -7.99
C ILE A 58 1.05 -6.31 -7.58
N TYR A 59 -0.10 -5.66 -7.75
CA TYR A 59 -0.31 -4.27 -7.30
C TYR A 59 -0.08 -4.12 -5.79
N GLY A 60 -0.58 -5.05 -4.99
CA GLY A 60 -0.37 -5.08 -3.55
C GLY A 60 1.11 -5.23 -3.18
N ALA A 61 1.81 -6.19 -3.80
CA ALA A 61 3.25 -6.38 -3.61
C ALA A 61 4.05 -5.12 -4.00
N ALA A 62 3.74 -4.52 -5.16
CA ALA A 62 4.37 -3.29 -5.64
C ALA A 62 4.20 -2.11 -4.66
N SER A 63 3.02 -2.01 -4.04
CA SER A 63 2.69 -0.98 -3.04
C SER A 63 3.51 -1.13 -1.74
N LEU A 64 3.96 -2.35 -1.42
CA LEU A 64 4.71 -2.66 -0.20
C LEU A 64 6.23 -2.70 -0.37
N VAL A 65 6.76 -2.48 -1.58
CA VAL A 65 8.22 -2.53 -1.86
C VAL A 65 9.04 -1.66 -0.89
N TYR A 66 8.56 -0.45 -0.56
CA TYR A 66 9.25 0.46 0.38
C TYR A 66 9.08 0.11 1.87
N ARG A 67 8.33 -0.95 2.19
CA ARG A 67 8.16 -1.47 3.55
C ARG A 67 9.21 -2.51 3.90
N LEU A 68 9.89 -3.06 2.90
CA LEU A 68 10.99 -3.99 3.08
C LEU A 68 12.15 -3.28 3.80
N PRO A 69 12.71 -3.85 4.89
CA PRO A 69 13.86 -3.29 5.61
C PRO A 69 15.07 -3.05 4.70
N ALA A 70 15.26 -3.92 3.70
CA ALA A 70 16.31 -3.77 2.69
C ALA A 70 16.18 -2.45 1.89
N SER A 71 14.98 -1.88 1.82
CA SER A 71 14.76 -0.58 1.18
C SER A 71 15.12 0.61 2.04
N TRP A 72 15.37 0.44 3.34
CA TRP A 72 15.59 1.55 4.27
C TRP A 72 17.00 2.12 4.16
N VAL A 73 17.98 1.24 3.89
CA VAL A 73 19.39 1.58 3.75
C VAL A 73 19.78 1.66 2.26
N GLY A 74 20.70 2.57 1.93
CA GLY A 74 21.23 2.69 0.57
C GLY A 74 20.38 3.50 -0.42
N PRO A 75 20.72 3.45 -1.73
CA PRO A 75 20.15 4.33 -2.74
C PRO A 75 18.65 4.07 -2.93
N LYS A 76 17.86 5.14 -3.14
CA LYS A 76 16.41 5.04 -3.34
C LYS A 76 16.03 4.58 -4.76
N LEU A 77 16.92 4.74 -5.74
CA LEU A 77 16.61 4.55 -7.15
C LEU A 77 16.24 3.09 -7.52
N PRO A 78 16.95 2.04 -7.07
CA PRO A 78 16.57 0.66 -7.38
C PRO A 78 15.16 0.31 -6.91
N TRP A 79 14.77 0.78 -5.71
CA TRP A 79 13.43 0.56 -5.16
C TRP A 79 12.34 1.35 -5.91
N LYS A 80 12.68 2.53 -6.43
CA LYS A 80 11.79 3.28 -7.35
C LYS A 80 11.58 2.54 -8.67
N LEU A 81 12.66 2.02 -9.25
CA LEU A 81 12.58 1.23 -10.48
C LEU A 81 11.77 -0.05 -10.27
N LEU A 82 12.01 -0.77 -9.18
CA LEU A 82 11.25 -1.99 -8.83
C LEU A 82 9.76 -1.68 -8.64
N HIS A 83 9.42 -0.65 -7.87
CA HIS A 83 8.03 -0.21 -7.68
C HIS A 83 7.36 0.14 -9.01
N ALA A 84 8.03 0.94 -9.85
CA ALA A 84 7.50 1.34 -11.17
C ALA A 84 7.35 0.14 -12.12
N ALA A 85 8.32 -0.78 -12.14
CA ALA A 85 8.31 -1.96 -12.99
C ALA A 85 7.22 -2.96 -12.58
N LEU A 86 7.04 -3.21 -11.28
CA LEU A 86 5.98 -4.11 -10.79
C LEU A 86 4.59 -3.54 -11.09
N HIS A 87 4.37 -2.23 -10.91
CA HIS A 87 3.11 -1.61 -11.31
C HIS A 87 2.92 -1.62 -12.84
N LEU A 88 3.98 -1.45 -13.64
CA LEU A 88 3.87 -1.58 -15.09
C LEU A 88 3.49 -3.00 -15.50
N MET A 89 4.08 -4.02 -14.86
CA MET A 89 3.73 -5.42 -15.08
C MET A 89 2.27 -5.70 -14.72
N ALA A 90 1.80 -5.20 -13.56
CA ALA A 90 0.39 -5.27 -13.21
C ALA A 90 -0.49 -4.57 -14.27
N PHE A 91 -0.11 -3.39 -14.74
CA PHE A 91 -0.86 -2.67 -15.76
C PHE A 91 -0.98 -3.47 -17.06
N ILE A 92 0.11 -4.08 -17.54
CA ILE A 92 0.11 -4.93 -18.73
C ILE A 92 -0.86 -6.10 -18.57
N PHE A 93 -0.81 -6.82 -17.44
CA PHE A 93 -1.72 -7.94 -17.19
C PHE A 93 -3.19 -7.48 -17.10
N THR A 94 -3.44 -6.31 -16.52
CA THR A 94 -4.77 -5.70 -16.49
C THR A 94 -5.28 -5.39 -17.90
N VAL A 95 -4.44 -4.83 -18.76
CA VAL A 95 -4.81 -4.57 -20.17
C VAL A 95 -5.14 -5.87 -20.88
N VAL A 96 -4.31 -6.92 -20.75
CA VAL A 96 -4.56 -8.23 -21.36
C VAL A 96 -5.88 -8.83 -20.85
N GLY A 97 -6.15 -8.76 -19.55
CA GLY A 97 -7.41 -9.26 -18.99
C GLY A 97 -8.64 -8.44 -19.39
N LEU A 98 -8.50 -7.15 -19.66
CA LEU A 98 -9.56 -6.35 -20.27
C LEU A 98 -9.79 -6.72 -21.72
N VAL A 99 -8.73 -6.90 -22.52
CA VAL A 99 -8.84 -7.37 -23.90
C VAL A 99 -9.61 -8.68 -23.97
N ALA A 100 -9.34 -9.61 -23.06
CA ALA A 100 -10.06 -10.88 -22.97
C ALA A 100 -11.59 -10.71 -22.82
N VAL A 101 -12.05 -9.86 -21.88
CA VAL A 101 -13.50 -9.65 -21.67
C VAL A 101 -14.14 -8.84 -22.80
N PHE A 102 -13.47 -7.80 -23.32
CA PHE A 102 -14.00 -7.00 -24.43
C PHE A 102 -14.10 -7.81 -25.73
N GLN A 103 -13.12 -8.67 -26.02
CA GLN A 103 -13.19 -9.56 -27.18
C GLN A 103 -14.28 -10.60 -27.00
N PHE A 104 -14.39 -11.25 -25.83
CA PHE A 104 -15.47 -12.19 -25.54
C PHE A 104 -16.86 -11.56 -25.72
N HIS A 105 -17.10 -10.38 -25.14
CA HIS A 105 -18.38 -9.67 -25.28
C HIS A 105 -18.68 -9.31 -26.75
N SER A 106 -17.67 -8.88 -27.51
CA SER A 106 -17.85 -8.50 -28.91
C SER A 106 -18.21 -9.70 -29.80
N HIS A 107 -17.59 -10.86 -29.57
CA HIS A 107 -17.92 -12.11 -30.27
C HIS A 107 -19.30 -12.64 -29.85
N SER A 108 -19.62 -12.55 -28.57
CA SER A 108 -20.88 -13.04 -27.99
C SER A 108 -22.05 -12.06 -28.10
N LYS A 109 -21.84 -10.89 -28.73
CA LYS A 109 -22.84 -9.80 -28.87
C LYS A 109 -23.44 -9.33 -27.54
N ILE A 110 -22.64 -9.31 -26.49
CA ILE A 110 -23.00 -8.81 -25.16
C ILE A 110 -22.68 -7.31 -25.11
N ALA A 111 -23.57 -6.52 -24.52
CA ALA A 111 -23.34 -5.09 -24.33
C ALA A 111 -22.14 -4.84 -23.42
N HIS A 112 -21.33 -3.82 -23.74
CA HIS A 112 -20.18 -3.42 -22.94
C HIS A 112 -20.59 -2.47 -21.81
N LEU A 113 -19.84 -2.51 -20.71
CA LEU A 113 -19.85 -1.50 -19.65
C LEU A 113 -21.23 -1.14 -19.05
N TYR A 114 -22.17 -2.10 -18.96
CA TYR A 114 -23.51 -1.83 -18.39
C TYR A 114 -23.61 -2.14 -16.89
N SER A 115 -22.67 -2.90 -16.31
CA SER A 115 -22.72 -3.34 -14.92
C SER A 115 -21.94 -2.39 -13.99
N LEU A 116 -22.33 -2.32 -12.71
CA LEU A 116 -21.58 -1.53 -11.73
C LEU A 116 -20.15 -2.05 -11.55
N HIS A 117 -19.94 -3.37 -11.64
CA HIS A 117 -18.60 -3.98 -11.67
C HIS A 117 -17.75 -3.36 -12.78
N SER A 118 -18.30 -3.25 -13.99
CA SER A 118 -17.58 -2.70 -15.13
C SER A 118 -17.26 -1.20 -15.00
N TRP A 119 -18.14 -0.42 -14.35
CA TRP A 119 -17.91 1.01 -14.07
C TRP A 119 -16.83 1.21 -13.01
N LEU A 120 -16.86 0.43 -11.93
CA LEU A 120 -15.79 0.42 -10.93
C LEU A 120 -14.46 -0.02 -11.55
N GLY A 121 -14.48 -1.08 -12.36
CA GLY A 121 -13.31 -1.62 -13.05
C GLY A 121 -12.65 -0.58 -13.96
N ILE A 122 -13.40 0.02 -14.90
CA ILE A 122 -12.82 0.99 -15.84
C ILE A 122 -12.33 2.26 -15.12
N THR A 123 -13.06 2.73 -14.10
CA THR A 123 -12.62 3.85 -13.26
C THR A 123 -11.30 3.54 -12.57
N THR A 124 -11.16 2.33 -12.01
CA THR A 124 -9.92 1.86 -11.37
C THR A 124 -8.76 1.85 -12.36
N VAL A 125 -8.96 1.37 -13.59
CA VAL A 125 -7.91 1.30 -14.62
C VAL A 125 -7.51 2.69 -15.13
N ILE A 126 -8.45 3.60 -15.29
CA ILE A 126 -8.15 5.00 -15.64
C ILE A 126 -7.32 5.66 -14.53
N LEU A 127 -7.75 5.53 -13.27
CA LEU A 127 -7.00 6.05 -12.12
C LEU A 127 -5.61 5.43 -12.03
N PHE A 128 -5.48 4.12 -12.25
CA PHE A 128 -4.18 3.44 -12.26
C PHE A 128 -3.26 3.95 -13.39
N SER A 129 -3.80 4.15 -14.59
CA SER A 129 -3.04 4.71 -15.73
C SER A 129 -2.48 6.09 -15.39
N CYS A 130 -3.33 6.99 -14.91
CA CYS A 130 -2.94 8.34 -14.48
C CYS A 130 -1.91 8.29 -13.36
N GLN A 131 -2.14 7.43 -12.36
CA GLN A 131 -1.26 7.27 -11.20
C GLN A 131 0.13 6.77 -11.60
N TRP A 132 0.21 5.79 -12.50
CA TRP A 132 1.50 5.26 -12.97
C TRP A 132 2.26 6.31 -13.78
N PHE A 133 1.59 6.97 -14.72
CA PHE A 133 2.22 8.02 -15.55
C PHE A 133 2.72 9.19 -14.70
N LEU A 134 1.88 9.74 -13.82
CA LEU A 134 2.27 10.83 -12.92
C LEU A 134 3.38 10.38 -11.96
N GLY A 135 3.32 9.15 -11.45
CA GLY A 135 4.34 8.58 -10.58
C GLY A 135 5.70 8.48 -11.26
N PHE A 136 5.72 7.98 -12.51
CA PHE A 136 6.91 7.91 -13.35
C PHE A 136 7.47 9.30 -13.63
N ALA A 137 6.63 10.23 -14.10
CA ALA A 137 7.05 11.56 -14.50
C ALA A 137 7.62 12.37 -13.33
N VAL A 138 6.99 12.32 -12.14
CA VAL A 138 7.34 13.17 -11.00
C VAL A 138 8.38 12.53 -10.07
N PHE A 139 8.25 11.23 -9.77
CA PHE A 139 9.09 10.59 -8.74
C PHE A 139 10.27 9.80 -9.28
N LEU A 140 10.23 9.35 -10.54
CA LEU A 140 11.33 8.58 -11.14
C LEU A 140 12.28 9.47 -11.95
N LEU A 141 11.75 10.34 -12.82
CA LEU A 141 12.57 11.22 -13.63
C LEU A 141 13.22 12.36 -12.82
N PRO A 142 14.41 12.85 -13.20
CA PRO A 142 15.17 13.80 -12.41
C PRO A 142 14.66 15.25 -12.49
N TRP A 143 13.79 15.59 -13.45
CA TRP A 143 13.41 16.98 -13.76
C TRP A 143 12.49 17.65 -12.72
N ALA A 144 11.69 16.87 -11.98
CA ALA A 144 10.71 17.42 -11.05
C ALA A 144 11.36 18.02 -9.79
N SER A 145 10.96 19.25 -9.42
CA SER A 145 11.47 19.95 -8.24
C SER A 145 11.09 19.23 -6.93
N LEU A 146 11.86 19.47 -5.87
CA LEU A 146 11.59 18.91 -4.55
C LEU A 146 10.24 19.36 -3.98
N TRP A 147 9.84 20.62 -4.25
CA TRP A 147 8.55 21.15 -3.86
C TRP A 147 7.39 20.37 -4.50
N LEU A 148 7.44 20.15 -5.82
CA LEU A 148 6.41 19.40 -6.54
C LEU A 148 6.29 17.97 -6.03
N ARG A 149 7.42 17.30 -5.79
CA ARG A 149 7.45 15.94 -5.21
C ARG A 149 6.86 15.92 -3.80
N SER A 150 7.15 16.92 -2.97
CA SER A 150 6.59 17.02 -1.62
C SER A 150 5.07 17.22 -1.65
N LEU A 151 4.59 18.09 -2.54
CA LEU A 151 3.16 18.38 -2.72
C LEU A 151 2.36 17.15 -3.22
N LEU A 152 2.90 16.41 -4.20
CA LEU A 152 2.19 15.30 -4.84
C LEU A 152 2.33 13.97 -4.09
N LYS A 153 3.33 13.80 -3.21
CA LYS A 153 3.56 12.54 -2.48
C LYS A 153 2.33 12.10 -1.67
N PRO A 154 1.65 12.95 -0.88
CA PRO A 154 0.43 12.55 -0.16
C PRO A 154 -0.70 12.11 -1.09
N MET A 155 -0.91 12.82 -2.20
CA MET A 155 -1.93 12.47 -3.20
C MET A 155 -1.62 11.13 -3.87
N HIS A 156 -0.35 10.91 -4.22
CA HIS A 156 0.11 9.63 -4.78
C HIS A 156 -0.15 8.47 -3.81
N VAL A 157 0.14 8.63 -2.52
CA VAL A 157 -0.15 7.57 -1.54
C VAL A 157 -1.66 7.34 -1.38
N PHE A 158 -2.47 8.42 -1.30
CA PHE A 158 -3.93 8.33 -1.18
C PHE A 158 -4.54 7.58 -2.37
N PHE A 159 -4.31 8.06 -3.60
CA PHE A 159 -4.86 7.42 -4.80
C PHE A 159 -4.32 6.00 -4.97
N GLY A 160 -3.05 5.75 -4.62
CA GLY A 160 -2.47 4.41 -4.65
C GLY A 160 -3.25 3.40 -3.79
N ALA A 161 -3.64 3.81 -2.58
CA ALA A 161 -4.46 3.00 -1.69
C ALA A 161 -5.93 2.90 -2.16
N SER A 162 -6.51 4.00 -2.64
CA SER A 162 -7.88 4.01 -3.18
C SER A 162 -8.04 3.10 -4.40
N ILE A 163 -7.06 3.05 -5.30
CA ILE A 163 -7.06 2.15 -6.46
C ILE A 163 -7.07 0.69 -6.01
N LEU A 164 -6.27 0.32 -4.99
CA LEU A 164 -6.29 -1.03 -4.43
C LEU A 164 -7.66 -1.37 -3.83
N SER A 165 -8.27 -0.44 -3.08
CA SER A 165 -9.61 -0.64 -2.52
C SER A 165 -10.68 -0.81 -3.61
N LEU A 166 -10.65 0.02 -4.66
CA LEU A 166 -11.56 -0.08 -5.80
C LEU A 166 -11.35 -1.38 -6.60
N SER A 167 -10.09 -1.83 -6.73
CA SER A 167 -9.75 -3.14 -7.31
C SER A 167 -10.38 -4.28 -6.53
N ILE A 168 -10.25 -4.30 -5.20
CA ILE A 168 -10.86 -5.31 -4.34
C ILE A 168 -12.40 -5.31 -4.50
N ALA A 169 -13.03 -4.12 -4.46
CA ALA A 169 -14.47 -3.99 -4.68
C ALA A 169 -14.90 -4.48 -6.08
N SER A 170 -14.10 -4.19 -7.11
CA SER A 170 -14.33 -4.65 -8.48
C SER A 170 -14.21 -6.17 -8.58
N VAL A 171 -13.21 -6.80 -7.95
CA VAL A 171 -13.07 -8.27 -7.95
C VAL A 171 -14.26 -8.94 -7.26
N ILE A 172 -14.68 -8.46 -6.08
CA ILE A 172 -15.81 -9.05 -5.35
C ILE A 172 -17.11 -8.94 -6.17
N SER A 173 -17.38 -7.75 -6.72
CA SER A 173 -18.57 -7.54 -7.57
C SER A 173 -18.52 -8.40 -8.84
N GLY A 174 -17.34 -8.59 -9.44
CA GLY A 174 -17.13 -9.45 -10.61
C GLY A 174 -17.32 -10.94 -10.32
N ILE A 175 -16.86 -11.42 -9.15
CA ILE A 175 -17.12 -12.79 -8.69
C ILE A 175 -18.62 -13.01 -8.55
N ASN A 176 -19.33 -12.10 -7.87
CA ASN A 176 -20.78 -12.18 -7.70
C ASN A 176 -21.51 -12.15 -9.05
N GLU A 177 -21.17 -11.20 -9.93
CA GLU A 177 -21.76 -11.09 -11.26
C GLU A 177 -21.57 -12.37 -12.08
N LYS A 178 -20.35 -12.94 -12.08
CA LYS A 178 -20.07 -14.20 -12.75
C LYS A 178 -20.90 -15.35 -12.18
N LEU A 179 -20.96 -15.50 -10.86
CA LEU A 179 -21.72 -16.56 -10.19
C LEU A 179 -23.22 -16.44 -10.48
N PHE A 180 -23.77 -15.23 -10.42
CA PHE A 180 -25.17 -14.99 -10.75
C PHE A 180 -25.48 -15.33 -12.20
N PHE A 181 -24.60 -15.03 -13.15
CA PHE A 181 -24.84 -15.38 -14.55
C PHE A 181 -24.76 -16.90 -14.80
N VAL A 182 -23.71 -17.55 -14.31
CA VAL A 182 -23.49 -18.98 -14.61
C VAL A 182 -24.39 -19.92 -13.82
N LEU A 183 -24.90 -19.50 -12.66
CA LEU A 183 -25.77 -20.33 -11.80
C LEU A 183 -27.24 -19.89 -11.81
N LYS A 184 -27.65 -18.94 -12.66
CA LYS A 184 -29.07 -18.49 -12.72
C LYS A 184 -30.03 -19.62 -13.11
N ASN A 185 -29.67 -20.37 -14.15
CA ASN A 185 -30.50 -21.42 -14.76
C ASN A 185 -29.83 -22.80 -14.66
N ALA A 186 -28.84 -22.96 -13.78
CA ALA A 186 -28.17 -24.23 -13.56
C ALA A 186 -29.09 -25.20 -12.81
N THR A 187 -28.81 -26.51 -12.92
CA THR A 187 -29.50 -27.56 -12.15
C THR A 187 -29.46 -27.32 -10.64
N LYS A 188 -28.42 -26.62 -10.16
CA LYS A 188 -28.32 -26.10 -8.80
C LYS A 188 -28.15 -24.58 -8.85
N PRO A 189 -29.19 -23.79 -8.50
CA PRO A 189 -29.11 -22.34 -8.53
C PRO A 189 -28.17 -21.80 -7.46
N TYR A 190 -27.67 -20.57 -7.62
CA TYR A 190 -26.74 -19.95 -6.66
C TYR A 190 -27.25 -19.97 -5.20
N SER A 191 -28.55 -19.75 -5.00
CA SER A 191 -29.20 -19.77 -3.67
C SER A 191 -29.13 -21.12 -2.96
N SER A 192 -28.94 -22.21 -3.70
CA SER A 192 -28.72 -23.55 -3.14
C SER A 192 -27.26 -23.80 -2.71
N LEU A 193 -26.38 -22.80 -2.88
CA LEU A 193 -24.94 -22.85 -2.56
C LEU A 193 -24.25 -24.12 -3.07
N PRO A 194 -24.24 -24.36 -4.41
CA PRO A 194 -23.46 -25.45 -4.97
C PRO A 194 -21.97 -25.29 -4.64
N SER A 195 -21.19 -26.38 -4.77
CA SER A 195 -19.76 -26.38 -4.43
C SER A 195 -18.96 -25.29 -5.14
N GLU A 196 -19.31 -24.96 -6.39
CA GLU A 196 -18.73 -23.83 -7.12
C GLU A 196 -18.94 -22.49 -6.40
N ALA A 197 -20.18 -22.23 -5.95
CA ALA A 197 -20.54 -20.99 -5.27
C ALA A 197 -19.80 -20.87 -3.93
N VAL A 198 -19.75 -21.96 -3.15
CA VAL A 198 -18.98 -21.99 -1.90
C VAL A 198 -17.51 -21.67 -2.17
N PHE A 199 -16.89 -22.35 -3.14
CA PHE A 199 -15.48 -22.15 -3.48
C PHE A 199 -15.18 -20.71 -3.95
N ALA A 200 -16.00 -20.18 -4.86
CA ALA A 200 -15.82 -18.84 -5.39
C ALA A 200 -16.06 -17.76 -4.32
N ASN A 201 -17.04 -17.95 -3.42
CA ASN A 201 -17.26 -17.06 -2.29
C ASN A 201 -16.08 -17.09 -1.30
N SER A 202 -15.55 -18.27 -0.99
CA SER A 202 -14.33 -18.41 -0.18
C SER A 202 -13.13 -17.73 -0.85
N THR A 203 -13.01 -17.81 -2.17
CA THR A 203 -11.98 -17.09 -2.94
C THR A 203 -12.15 -15.58 -2.84
N GLY A 204 -13.40 -15.08 -2.91
CA GLY A 204 -13.70 -13.65 -2.70
C GLY A 204 -13.32 -13.17 -1.30
N LEU A 205 -13.62 -13.94 -0.25
CA LEU A 205 -13.20 -13.64 1.11
C LEU A 205 -11.67 -13.64 1.26
N LEU A 206 -10.99 -14.61 0.64
CA LEU A 206 -9.53 -14.66 0.63
C LEU A 206 -8.91 -13.40 0.00
N VAL A 207 -9.46 -12.94 -1.14
CA VAL A 207 -9.05 -11.68 -1.79
C VAL A 207 -9.26 -10.47 -0.86
N VAL A 208 -10.41 -10.39 -0.18
CA VAL A 208 -10.69 -9.33 0.79
C VAL A 208 -9.69 -9.35 1.93
N THR A 209 -9.46 -10.51 2.55
CA THR A 209 -8.52 -10.65 3.66
C THR A 209 -7.11 -10.25 3.24
N PHE A 210 -6.63 -10.75 2.10
CA PHE A 210 -5.32 -10.37 1.57
C PHE A 210 -5.24 -8.86 1.32
N GLY A 211 -6.23 -8.28 0.63
CA GLY A 211 -6.27 -6.86 0.31
C GLY A 211 -6.29 -5.95 1.54
N LEU A 212 -7.08 -6.30 2.56
CA LEU A 212 -7.12 -5.57 3.84
C LEU A 212 -5.81 -5.66 4.60
N LEU A 213 -5.13 -6.81 4.60
CA LEU A 213 -3.80 -6.95 5.21
C LEU A 213 -2.76 -6.08 4.48
N VAL A 214 -2.78 -6.04 3.15
CA VAL A 214 -1.91 -5.15 2.37
C VAL A 214 -2.19 -3.68 2.70
N LEU A 215 -3.46 -3.27 2.75
CA LEU A 215 -3.85 -1.92 3.14
C LEU A 215 -3.43 -1.57 4.57
N TYR A 216 -3.56 -2.51 5.51
CA TYR A 216 -3.09 -2.35 6.88
C TYR A 216 -1.58 -2.11 6.92
N VAL A 217 -0.79 -2.92 6.21
CA VAL A 217 0.67 -2.72 6.13
C VAL A 217 1.00 -1.38 5.47
N LEU A 218 0.30 -1.00 4.41
CA LEU A 218 0.54 0.23 3.68
C LEU A 218 0.21 1.48 4.53
N LEU A 219 -0.93 1.49 5.22
CA LEU A 219 -1.48 2.69 5.84
C LEU A 219 -1.18 2.78 7.34
N ALA A 220 -1.28 1.67 8.07
CA ALA A 220 -1.29 1.66 9.54
C ALA A 220 -0.03 1.07 10.17
N SER A 221 0.72 0.20 9.47
CA SER A 221 1.90 -0.41 10.08
C SER A 221 3.02 0.61 10.36
N SER A 222 3.79 0.33 11.42
CA SER A 222 4.98 1.10 11.79
C SER A 222 6.16 0.91 10.82
N TRP A 223 6.05 0.01 9.83
CA TRP A 223 7.11 -0.32 8.87
C TRP A 223 7.24 0.71 7.74
N ARG A 224 7.05 2.00 8.05
CA ARG A 224 7.32 3.09 7.11
C ARG A 224 8.85 3.22 6.97
N ARG A 225 9.35 3.38 5.74
CA ARG A 225 10.77 3.71 5.53
C ARG A 225 11.10 5.00 6.30
N PRO A 226 12.15 5.01 7.15
CA PRO A 226 12.58 6.21 7.88
C PRO A 226 12.97 7.34 6.93
N GLU A 227 12.66 8.59 7.29
CA GLU A 227 13.13 9.76 6.55
C GLU A 227 14.62 10.00 6.84
N PRO A 228 15.42 10.51 5.88
CA PRO A 228 16.90 10.53 5.93
C PRO A 228 17.59 11.22 7.13
N GLY A 229 16.88 11.81 8.09
CA GLY A 229 17.45 12.38 9.33
C GLY A 229 17.22 11.54 10.61
N THR A 230 16.30 10.58 10.59
CA THR A 230 15.91 9.83 11.81
C THR A 230 16.84 8.68 12.19
N LEU A 231 17.65 8.21 11.23
CA LEU A 231 18.62 7.13 11.48
C LEU A 231 19.92 7.67 12.10
N ILE A 232 20.29 8.90 11.77
CA ILE A 232 21.49 9.57 12.31
C ILE A 232 21.30 9.82 13.81
N ASP A 233 20.13 10.31 14.24
CA ASP A 233 19.82 10.48 15.67
C ASP A 233 19.89 9.15 16.44
N ARG A 234 19.49 8.04 15.82
CA ARG A 234 19.47 6.74 16.51
C ARG A 234 20.86 6.14 16.67
N GLU A 235 21.79 6.38 15.75
CA GLU A 235 23.20 6.00 15.90
C GLU A 235 23.92 6.89 16.92
N VAL A 236 23.63 8.20 16.95
CA VAL A 236 24.22 9.14 17.92
C VAL A 236 23.86 8.79 19.37
N TRP A 237 22.67 8.21 19.61
CA TRP A 237 22.27 7.75 20.95
C TRP A 237 22.82 6.36 21.33
N LEU A 238 23.35 5.59 20.39
CA LEU A 238 23.85 4.23 20.61
C LEU A 238 25.37 4.13 20.64
N SER A 239 26.09 5.21 20.36
CA SER A 239 27.54 5.27 20.58
C SER A 239 27.86 5.26 22.08
N PRO A 240 28.67 4.31 22.58
CA PRO A 240 29.17 4.36 23.95
C PRO A 240 29.94 5.67 24.14
N ILE A 241 29.63 6.41 25.20
CA ILE A 241 30.49 7.51 25.65
C ILE A 241 31.85 6.89 26.00
N PRO A 242 32.97 7.37 25.44
CA PRO A 242 34.28 6.87 25.84
C PRO A 242 34.47 7.16 27.33
N GLU A 243 34.64 6.10 28.13
CA GLU A 243 35.14 6.25 29.50
C GLU A 243 36.57 6.78 29.43
N GLY A 244 36.72 8.08 29.66
CA GLY A 244 38.03 8.69 29.89
C GLY A 244 38.29 9.95 29.07
N SER A 245 37.62 11.05 29.39
CA SER A 245 38.22 12.39 29.22
C SER A 245 37.48 13.39 30.11
N GLY A 246 38.23 13.98 31.06
CA GLY A 246 37.79 15.09 31.89
C GLY A 246 37.45 16.37 31.09
N PRO A 247 37.11 17.47 31.77
CA PRO A 247 36.34 18.56 31.18
C PRO A 247 37.22 19.40 30.25
N GLY A 248 37.01 19.24 28.95
CA GLY A 248 37.55 20.10 27.90
C GLY A 248 36.47 20.40 26.87
N ILE A 249 35.68 21.45 27.08
CA ILE A 249 34.66 21.90 26.13
C ILE A 249 35.39 22.51 24.92
N GLY A 250 35.48 21.75 23.84
CA GLY A 250 35.91 22.24 22.53
C GLY A 250 34.82 23.11 21.90
N LYS A 251 35.23 24.27 21.36
CA LYS A 251 34.36 25.33 20.84
C LYS A 251 33.48 24.96 19.63
N ASP A 252 33.62 23.77 19.05
CA ASP A 252 32.90 23.37 17.84
C ASP A 252 31.52 22.73 18.12
N GLN A 253 31.18 22.47 19.40
CA GLN A 253 29.89 21.88 19.77
C GLN A 253 28.81 22.93 20.09
N GLN A 254 29.16 24.22 20.11
CA GLN A 254 28.21 25.33 20.34
C GLN A 254 27.46 25.78 19.08
N GLU A 255 27.97 25.50 17.87
CA GLU A 255 27.31 25.97 16.64
C GLU A 255 26.10 25.13 16.24
N GLY A 256 26.06 23.83 16.57
CA GLY A 256 24.94 22.93 16.23
C GLY A 256 23.67 23.17 17.08
N LEU A 257 23.83 23.52 18.35
CA LEU A 257 22.72 23.81 19.27
C LEU A 257 22.09 25.20 19.03
N GLY A 258 22.87 26.15 18.49
CA GLY A 258 22.42 27.51 18.18
C GLY A 258 21.40 27.59 17.03
N VAL A 259 21.31 26.58 16.16
CA VAL A 259 20.36 26.54 15.04
C VAL A 259 18.97 26.11 15.51
N TYR A 260 18.89 25.14 16.44
CA TYR A 260 17.60 24.63 16.93
C TYR A 260 16.86 25.62 17.82
N CYS A 261 17.59 26.39 18.63
CA CYS A 261 16.99 27.40 19.51
C CYS A 261 16.41 28.60 18.73
N ARG A 262 16.94 28.88 17.53
CA ARG A 262 16.46 29.95 16.64
C ARG A 262 15.17 29.56 15.90
N GLN A 263 14.94 28.26 15.68
CA GLN A 263 13.71 27.76 15.05
C GLN A 263 12.50 27.78 16.01
N LEU A 264 12.74 27.57 17.32
CA LEU A 264 11.69 27.51 18.33
C LEU A 264 11.21 28.89 18.82
N HIS A 265 12.01 29.95 18.62
CA HIS A 265 11.59 31.32 18.94
C HIS A 265 10.48 31.85 17.99
N VAL A 266 10.31 31.24 16.81
CA VAL A 266 9.26 31.61 15.84
C VAL A 266 7.88 31.03 16.23
N ALA A 267 7.82 30.09 17.17
CA ALA A 267 6.58 29.45 17.62
C ALA A 267 5.99 30.04 18.92
N GLY A 268 6.53 31.13 19.46
CA GLY A 268 5.94 31.88 20.58
C GLY A 268 5.91 31.15 21.93
N MET A 269 6.68 30.07 22.12
CA MET A 269 6.74 29.33 23.38
C MET A 269 7.97 29.75 24.18
N ASN A 270 7.76 30.49 25.28
CA ASN A 270 8.81 30.91 26.19
C ASN A 270 9.08 29.78 27.21
N ILE A 271 10.13 29.00 27.01
CA ILE A 271 10.58 27.97 27.95
C ILE A 271 11.88 28.46 28.60
N GLN A 272 11.80 28.86 29.87
CA GLN A 272 12.96 29.18 30.70
C GLN A 272 13.40 27.92 31.46
N PRO A 273 14.62 27.40 31.24
CA PRO A 273 15.15 26.33 32.06
C PRO A 273 15.58 26.90 33.42
N ARG A 274 14.93 26.47 34.50
CA ARG A 274 15.37 26.76 35.87
C ARG A 274 16.31 25.64 36.31
N HIS A 275 17.60 25.93 36.42
CA HIS A 275 18.57 25.03 37.04
C HIS A 275 18.33 24.99 38.55
N SER A 276 18.02 23.82 39.11
CA SER A 276 18.25 23.51 40.52
C SER A 276 19.20 22.33 40.60
N LEU A 277 20.41 22.59 41.11
CA LEU A 277 21.40 21.59 41.46
C LEU A 277 20.86 20.77 42.65
N GLY A 278 20.74 19.46 42.44
CA GLY A 278 20.48 18.46 43.48
C GLY A 278 20.98 17.12 42.96
N GLU A 279 21.89 16.51 43.71
CA GLU A 279 22.41 15.16 43.47
C GLU A 279 21.27 14.12 43.50
N GLU A 280 21.48 12.99 42.82
CA GLU A 280 20.60 11.81 42.68
C GLU A 280 19.53 11.85 41.55
N GLY A 281 19.79 11.08 40.48
CA GLY A 281 18.77 10.39 39.66
C GLY A 281 17.95 11.20 38.66
N ILE A 282 18.26 11.09 37.36
CA ILE A 282 17.41 11.63 36.28
C ILE A 282 16.24 10.66 36.02
N TYR A 283 15.07 10.98 36.57
CA TYR A 283 13.77 10.56 36.04
C TYR A 283 13.07 11.76 35.39
N PHE A 284 12.77 11.70 34.09
CA PHE A 284 11.92 12.69 33.43
C PHE A 284 10.44 12.28 33.56
N SER A 285 9.68 13.00 34.39
CA SER A 285 8.21 12.96 34.40
C SER A 285 7.67 14.21 33.71
N LEU A 286 6.91 14.02 32.62
CA LEU A 286 6.23 15.10 31.89
C LEU A 286 4.81 15.25 32.44
N GLN A 287 4.58 16.25 33.30
CA GLN A 287 3.24 16.71 33.68
C GLN A 287 2.80 17.82 32.71
N ILE A 288 1.78 17.53 31.89
CA ILE A 288 1.12 18.49 30.99
C ILE A 288 -0.01 19.18 31.76
N GLN A 289 0.16 20.45 32.16
CA GLN A 289 -0.96 21.27 32.63
C GLN A 289 -1.69 21.95 31.46
N ARG A 290 -2.95 21.56 31.25
CA ARG A 290 -3.90 22.19 30.32
C ARG A 290 -4.54 23.40 31.02
N LYS A 291 -4.22 24.64 30.61
CA LYS A 291 -5.00 25.82 31.03
C LYS A 291 -6.29 25.92 30.20
N PHE A 292 -7.42 25.63 30.81
CA PHE A 292 -8.74 26.09 30.37
C PHE A 292 -8.87 27.59 30.68
N GLN A 293 -9.11 28.42 29.67
CA GLN A 293 -9.54 29.80 29.87
C GLN A 293 -11.08 29.85 29.88
N ASN A 294 -11.64 30.03 31.08
CA ASN A 294 -12.98 30.58 31.28
C ASN A 294 -12.85 32.11 31.39
N GLY A 295 -13.42 32.84 30.44
CA GLY A 295 -13.58 34.30 30.51
C GLY A 295 -15.00 34.68 30.92
N LYS A 296 -15.17 35.21 32.13
CA LYS A 296 -16.33 36.02 32.53
C LYS A 296 -15.86 37.27 33.29
N ARG A 297 -16.32 38.42 32.78
CA ARG A 297 -16.62 39.71 33.44
C ARG A 297 -15.52 40.43 34.23
N SER A 298 -15.17 41.62 33.74
CA SER A 298 -15.52 42.88 34.42
C SER A 298 -16.07 43.85 33.38
#